data_AF-A0A963WKM4-F1
#
_entry.id   AF-A0A963WKM4-F1
#
_cell.length_a   1.000
_cell.length_b   1.000
_cell.length_c   1.000
_cell.angle_alpha   90.00
_cell.angle_beta   90.00
_cell.angle_gamma   90.00
#
_symmetry.space_group_name_H-M   'P 1'
#
loop_
_entity.id
_entity.type
_entity.pdbx_description
1 polymer ?
#
loop_
_entity_poly.entity_id
_entity_poly.type
_entity_poly.pdbx_seq_one_letter_code
_entity_poly.pdbx_strand_id
1 'polypeptide(L)'
;MQEPNATTGRVHLVGAGPGDPDLLTLRAARLIMNARLIVHDGLVDPAILAMAPHTAKLVSVAKRRSRHTMPQEDICALLVREALAGNDVVRLKGGDPFVFGR
;
A
#
# COMPACT_ATOMS: atom_id res chain seq x y z
N MET A 1 -8.60 6.29 28.99
CA MET A 1 -7.98 5.79 27.75
C MET A 1 -9.13 5.25 26.90
N GLN A 2 -9.39 5.83 25.73
CA GLN A 2 -10.53 5.44 24.90
C GLN A 2 -10.18 4.17 24.13
N GLU A 3 -10.96 3.10 24.31
CA GLU A 3 -10.87 1.88 23.49
C GLU A 3 -11.09 2.25 22.01
N PRO A 4 -10.25 1.77 21.07
CA PRO A 4 -10.43 2.07 19.65
C PRO A 4 -11.76 1.47 19.17
N ASN A 5 -12.64 2.33 18.67
CA ASN A 5 -13.93 1.97 18.09
C ASN A 5 -13.72 0.83 17.07
N ALA A 6 -14.53 -0.23 17.16
CA ALA A 6 -14.35 -1.50 16.42
C ALA A 6 -14.55 -1.38 14.88
N THR A 7 -14.57 -0.17 14.34
CA THR A 7 -14.92 0.15 12.96
C THR A 7 -13.82 0.87 12.18
N THR A 8 -12.66 1.18 12.77
CA THR A 8 -11.54 1.79 12.05
C THR A 8 -10.59 0.72 11.51
N GLY A 9 -10.35 0.76 10.20
CA GLY A 9 -9.40 -0.11 9.51
C GLY A 9 -7.94 0.27 9.77
N ARG A 10 -7.00 -0.58 9.34
CA ARG A 10 -5.56 -0.39 9.56
C ARG A 10 -4.83 -0.04 8.28
N VAL A 11 -3.87 0.87 8.37
CA VAL A 11 -2.89 1.11 7.30
C VAL A 11 -1.63 0.32 7.58
N HIS A 12 -1.24 -0.55 6.65
CA HIS A 12 0.00 -1.30 6.66
C HIS A 12 0.99 -0.64 5.70
N LEU A 13 2.06 -0.03 6.21
CA LEU A 13 3.20 0.39 5.39
C LEU A 13 4.07 -0.83 5.11
N VAL A 14 4.16 -1.24 3.84
CA VAL A 14 4.81 -2.49 3.44
C VAL A 14 5.88 -2.20 2.39
N GLY A 15 7.09 -2.73 2.63
CA GLY A 15 8.17 -2.72 1.65
C GLY A 15 8.04 -3.88 0.68
N ALA A 16 8.16 -3.58 -0.61
CA ALA A 16 8.17 -4.56 -1.69
C ALA A 16 9.58 -5.17 -1.91
N GLY A 17 10.60 -4.67 -1.23
CA GLY A 17 11.99 -5.08 -1.50
C GLY A 17 12.48 -4.54 -2.85
N PRO A 18 13.61 -5.05 -3.37
CA PRO A 18 14.26 -4.49 -4.56
C PRO A 18 13.58 -4.88 -5.88
N GLY A 19 12.56 -5.76 -5.87
CA GLY A 19 11.74 -6.09 -7.04
C GLY A 19 11.37 -7.57 -7.13
N ASP A 20 12.30 -8.47 -6.79
CA ASP A 20 12.06 -9.91 -6.81
C ASP A 20 11.03 -10.32 -5.73
N PRO A 21 9.91 -10.98 -6.09
CA PRO A 21 8.92 -11.47 -5.13
C PRO A 21 9.49 -12.38 -4.03
N ASP A 22 10.56 -13.13 -4.30
CA ASP A 22 11.19 -14.02 -3.32
C ASP A 22 11.90 -13.25 -2.19
N LEU A 23 12.14 -11.94 -2.39
CA LEU A 23 12.73 -11.06 -1.38
C LEU A 23 11.68 -10.37 -0.50
N LEU A 24 10.40 -10.67 -0.70
CA LEU A 24 9.35 -10.22 0.22
C LEU A 24 9.51 -10.89 1.58
N THR A 25 9.31 -10.10 2.64
CA THR A 25 9.10 -10.71 3.96
C THR A 25 7.83 -11.55 3.94
N LEU A 26 7.79 -12.63 4.74
CA LEU A 26 6.59 -13.46 4.88
C LEU A 26 5.36 -12.65 5.31
N ARG A 27 5.55 -11.59 6.09
CA ARG A 27 4.46 -10.69 6.50
C ARG A 27 3.96 -9.82 5.34
N ALA A 28 4.87 -9.29 4.51
CA ALA A 28 4.51 -8.51 3.33
C ALA A 28 3.69 -9.37 2.36
N ALA A 29 4.17 -10.58 2.04
CA ALA A 29 3.45 -11.51 1.16
C ALA A 29 2.04 -11.83 1.69
N ARG A 30 1.89 -12.15 2.98
CA ARG A 30 0.57 -12.39 3.59
C ARG A 30 -0.36 -11.18 3.52
N LEU A 31 0.16 -9.96 3.74
CA LEU A 31 -0.65 -8.75 3.66
C LEU A 31 -1.12 -8.49 2.23
N ILE A 32 -0.23 -8.66 1.24
CA ILE A 32 -0.56 -8.47 -0.19
C ILE A 32 -1.61 -9.49 -0.64
N MET A 33 -1.41 -10.77 -0.34
CA MET A 33 -2.31 -11.87 -0.74
C MET A 33 -3.70 -11.79 -0.09
N ASN A 34 -3.88 -11.03 0.99
CA ASN A 34 -5.17 -10.87 1.67
C ASN A 34 -5.74 -9.45 1.54
N ALA A 35 -5.05 -8.55 0.84
CA ALA A 35 -5.45 -7.16 0.76
C ALA A 35 -6.73 -7.00 -0.06
N ARG A 36 -7.64 -6.16 0.44
CA ARG A 36 -8.79 -5.66 -0.34
C ARG A 36 -8.48 -4.36 -1.08
N LEU A 37 -7.52 -3.58 -0.56
CA LEU A 37 -7.04 -2.34 -1.13
C LEU A 37 -5.52 -2.25 -1.01
N ILE A 38 -4.84 -2.05 -2.14
CA ILE A 38 -3.41 -1.77 -2.20
C ILE A 38 -3.19 -0.41 -2.85
N VAL A 39 -2.52 0.49 -2.12
CA VAL A 39 -2.04 1.78 -2.64
C VAL A 39 -0.54 1.64 -2.91
N HIS A 40 -0.10 1.74 -4.16
CA HIS A 40 1.27 1.40 -4.54
C HIS A 40 2.01 2.48 -5.34
N ASP A 41 3.32 2.52 -5.17
CA ASP A 41 4.23 3.37 -5.95
C ASP A 41 4.56 2.75 -7.31
N GLY A 42 5.23 3.52 -8.18
CA GLY A 42 5.57 3.10 -9.54
C GLY A 42 6.79 2.20 -9.63
N LEU A 43 7.56 2.08 -8.55
CA LEU A 43 8.75 1.23 -8.47
C LEU A 43 8.43 -0.20 -8.00
N VAL A 44 7.16 -0.49 -7.67
CA VAL A 44 6.75 -1.83 -7.26
C VAL A 44 6.66 -2.70 -8.52
N ASP A 45 7.31 -3.85 -8.49
CA ASP A 45 7.32 -4.79 -9.60
C ASP A 45 5.90 -5.35 -9.86
N PRO A 46 5.45 -5.45 -11.13
CA PRO A 46 4.16 -6.06 -11.48
C PRO A 46 3.95 -7.48 -10.93
N ALA A 47 5.01 -8.28 -10.81
CA ALA A 47 4.93 -9.65 -10.28
C ALA A 47 4.50 -9.64 -8.80
N ILE A 48 4.94 -8.66 -8.01
CA ILE A 48 4.52 -8.47 -6.62
C ILE A 48 3.04 -8.06 -6.57
N LEU A 49 2.62 -7.15 -7.45
CA LEU A 49 1.21 -6.72 -7.51
C LEU A 49 0.28 -7.87 -7.94
N ALA A 50 0.76 -8.78 -8.78
CA ALA A 50 0.01 -9.95 -9.24
C ALA A 50 -0.27 -10.98 -8.13
N MET A 51 0.43 -10.90 -6.98
CA MET A 51 0.13 -11.73 -5.81
C MET A 51 -1.15 -11.30 -5.09
N ALA A 52 -1.66 -10.09 -5.36
CA ALA A 52 -2.89 -9.60 -4.76
C ALA A 52 -4.10 -10.38 -5.29
N PRO A 53 -5.19 -10.52 -4.48
CA PRO A 53 -6.44 -11.08 -4.98
C PRO A 53 -6.95 -10.33 -6.21
N HIS A 54 -7.57 -11.04 -7.15
CA HIS A 54 -8.24 -10.43 -8.32
C HIS A 54 -9.34 -9.43 -7.94
N THR A 55 -9.90 -9.58 -6.73
CA THR A 55 -10.91 -8.69 -6.15
C THR A 55 -10.31 -7.47 -5.45
N ALA A 56 -8.97 -7.42 -5.29
CA ALA A 56 -8.29 -6.31 -4.63
C ALA A 56 -8.31 -5.07 -5.54
N LYS A 57 -8.64 -3.92 -4.95
CA LYS A 57 -8.50 -2.64 -5.63
C LYS A 57 -7.05 -2.20 -5.58
N LEU A 58 -6.43 -2.02 -6.76
CA LEU A 58 -5.06 -1.51 -6.88
C LEU A 58 -5.10 -0.02 -7.26
N VAL A 59 -4.53 0.84 -6.42
CA VAL A 59 -4.45 2.29 -6.63
C VAL A 59 -3.00 2.71 -6.80
N SER A 60 -2.61 3.06 -8.03
CA SER A 60 -1.29 3.60 -8.30
C SER A 60 -1.24 5.09 -7.95
N VAL A 61 -0.26 5.49 -7.13
CA VAL A 61 0.02 6.90 -6.80
C VAL A 61 1.29 7.42 -7.51
N ALA A 62 1.82 6.63 -8.45
CA ALA A 62 3.02 6.95 -9.21
C ALA A 62 2.83 8.11 -10.21
N LYS A 63 3.93 8.78 -10.54
CA LYS A 63 4.00 9.79 -11.61
C LYS A 63 3.66 9.16 -12.96
N ARG A 64 2.45 9.39 -13.48
CA ARG A 64 2.24 9.30 -14.94
C ARG A 64 2.89 10.54 -15.56
N ARG A 65 3.81 10.33 -16.50
CA ARG A 65 4.67 11.34 -17.18
C ARG A 65 4.00 12.64 -17.67
N SER A 66 2.67 12.79 -17.58
CA SER A 66 1.92 13.97 -18.01
C SER A 66 0.85 14.46 -17.03
N ARG A 67 0.74 13.89 -15.83
CA ARG A 67 -0.22 14.34 -14.79
C ARG A 67 0.51 14.55 -13.48
N HIS A 68 0.23 15.70 -12.86
CA HIS A 68 0.73 16.11 -11.54
C HIS A 68 0.76 14.90 -10.59
N THR A 69 1.95 14.62 -10.03
CA THR A 69 2.13 13.65 -8.94
C THR A 69 1.06 13.91 -7.88
N MET A 70 0.41 12.86 -7.37
CA MET A 70 -0.39 13.03 -6.16
C MET A 70 0.56 13.50 -5.06
N PRO A 71 0.38 14.71 -4.50
CA PRO A 71 1.16 15.19 -3.37
C PRO A 71 1.13 14.17 -2.23
N GLN A 72 2.21 14.11 -1.44
CA GLN A 72 2.27 13.18 -0.31
C GLN A 72 1.09 13.36 0.65
N GLU A 73 0.64 14.60 0.85
CA GLU A 73 -0.52 14.94 1.67
C GLU A 73 -1.80 14.28 1.14
N ASP A 74 -2.00 14.24 -0.17
CA ASP A 74 -3.16 13.59 -0.79
C ASP A 74 -3.09 12.07 -0.68
N ILE A 75 -1.88 11.48 -0.77
CA ILE A 75 -1.67 10.05 -0.51
C ILE A 75 -2.03 9.74 0.95
N CYS A 76 -1.52 10.53 1.90
CA CYS A 76 -1.84 10.39 3.31
C CYS A 76 -3.35 10.56 3.56
N ALA A 77 -3.99 11.55 2.96
CA ALA A 77 -5.42 11.79 3.08
C ALA A 77 -6.25 10.62 2.52
N LEU A 78 -5.83 10.02 1.39
CA LEU A 78 -6.43 8.79 0.86
C LEU A 78 -6.32 7.65 1.88
N LEU A 79 -5.12 7.39 2.41
CA LEU A 79 -4.91 6.30 3.37
C LEU A 79 -5.76 6.48 4.64
N VAL A 80 -5.79 7.69 5.19
CA VAL A 80 -6.60 8.03 6.37
C VAL A 80 -8.09 7.87 6.09
N ARG A 81 -8.57 8.37 4.94
CA ARG A 81 -9.99 8.25 4.57
C ARG A 81 -10.45 6.80 4.49
N GLU A 82 -9.66 5.95 3.84
CA GLU A 82 -10.00 4.52 3.69
C GLU A 82 -9.97 3.79 5.03
N ALA A 83 -8.97 4.07 5.88
CA ALA A 83 -8.90 3.51 7.22
C ALA A 83 -10.09 3.96 8.09
N LEU A 84 -10.47 5.24 8.06
CA LEU A 84 -11.66 5.75 8.77
C LEU A 84 -12.97 5.17 8.23
N ALA A 85 -13.01 4.73 6.98
CA ALA A 85 -14.13 4.00 6.40
C ALA A 85 -14.16 2.51 6.79
N GLY A 86 -13.23 2.05 7.62
CA GLY A 86 -13.14 0.66 8.08
C GLY A 86 -12.36 -0.27 7.15
N ASN A 87 -11.70 0.26 6.12
CA ASN A 87 -10.92 -0.55 5.19
C ASN A 87 -9.50 -0.77 5.71
N ASP A 88 -9.04 -2.02 5.71
CA ASP A 88 -7.62 -2.32 5.83
C ASP A 88 -6.92 -1.99 4.51
N VAL A 89 -5.84 -1.19 4.59
CA VAL A 89 -5.12 -0.64 3.45
C VAL A 89 -3.67 -1.10 3.48
N VAL A 90 -3.20 -1.71 2.39
CA VAL A 90 -1.77 -1.97 2.19
C VAL A 90 -1.17 -0.83 1.39
N ARG A 91 -0.30 -0.04 2.02
CA ARG A 91 0.53 0.96 1.34
C ARG A 91 1.86 0.32 0.95
N LEU A 92 1.93 -0.13 -0.30
CA LEU A 92 3.08 -0.86 -0.83
C LEU A 92 4.09 0.09 -1.48
N LYS A 93 5.31 0.12 -0.96
CA LYS A 93 6.40 0.99 -1.43
C LYS A 93 7.54 0.13 -1.98
N GLY A 94 8.17 0.57 -3.06
CA GLY A 94 9.39 -0.07 -3.58
C GLY A 94 10.53 0.03 -2.56
N GLY A 95 11.35 -1.02 -2.45
CA GLY A 95 12.42 -1.08 -1.44
C GLY A 95 11.88 -1.21 -0.03
N ASP A 96 12.44 -0.42 0.89
CA ASP A 96 12.01 -0.33 2.28
C ASP A 96 11.22 0.97 2.53
N PRO A 97 10.09 0.94 3.27
CA PRO A 97 9.26 2.13 3.50
C PRO A 97 9.98 3.28 4.22
N PHE A 98 11.05 3.01 4.96
CA PHE A 98 11.79 3.99 5.74
C PHE A 98 13.12 4.40 5.10
N VAL A 99 13.56 3.74 4.02
CA VAL A 99 14.74 4.13 3.24
C VAL A 99 14.30 4.94 2.03
N PHE A 100 14.42 6.27 2.14
CA PHE A 100 13.96 7.26 1.14
C PHE A 100 12.46 7.21 0.78
N GLY A 101 11.67 6.43 1.52
CA GLY A 101 10.25 6.25 1.30
C GLY A 101 9.39 7.34 1.95
N ARG A 102 9.33 8.53 1.35
CA ARG A 102 8.20 9.45 1.57
C ARG A 102 7.27 9.30 0.38
#